data_AF-A0A9D8ZC67-F1
#
_entry.id   AF-A0A9D8ZC67-F1
#
_cell.length_a   1.000
_cell.length_b   1.000
_cell.length_c   1.000
_cell.angle_alpha   90.00
_cell.angle_beta   90.00
_cell.angle_gamma   90.00
#
_symmetry.space_group_name_H-M   'P 1'
#
loop_
_entity.id
_entity.type
_entity.pdbx_description
1 polymer ?
#
loop_
_entity_poly.entity_id
_entity_poly.type
_entity_poly.pdbx_seq_one_letter_code
_entity_poly.pdbx_strand_id
1 'polypeptide(L)'
;MRRILALAAGLAVATTPLAQAQNSDPSDTTKLALVAGYKALFTCSGYFSAGQSLPEIQANELSGIYVDYRPLMNQVSNAKIDEDNRTVLVEFDNDLPPRAAVWRPGIGCSTLPVGATANMTAWLPSFANMPSMDEPDNSTALGDNVTLTENTFALDLLGVPVSFAFDEATYGAGTRTSAVVVLHKGQVVAEQYARGIDRTTPQRTWSVAKSLTSTIIGAAVYDGILGLDNEAIISDFNKGGDPRRAITLRHVLNMASGLESNNPGSRTDRLYFGGAAVADQLDDRSLEAIPGTRFKYSNVDTLIAMRALREAMGNDAAYRAFPHTEVLQKIGARHTVLETDWNGDYISSSQIWMTARDMARLGQLYLQDGKWGDEQILSPDWIDFVTTPAPAQPNRDGVGYAGSFWLMNDTDGVPADAFAGFGNRGQYMVVVPSRELVIVRRGFDVAGEARFEIGNFVANVVGAFDAAEQARLAAEAAEAALEAEEAN
;
A
#
# COMPACT_ATOMS: atom_id res chain seq x y z
N MET A 1 -42.96 -25.71 79.07
CA MET A 1 -41.97 -26.57 78.40
C MET A 1 -42.27 -26.58 76.91
N ARG A 2 -41.22 -26.49 76.08
CA ARG A 2 -41.15 -26.67 74.60
C ARG A 2 -41.68 -25.53 73.71
N ARG A 3 -40.74 -24.64 73.35
CA ARG A 3 -40.74 -23.80 72.15
C ARG A 3 -40.49 -24.70 70.93
N ILE A 4 -41.29 -24.56 69.88
CA ILE A 4 -41.04 -25.17 68.56
C ILE A 4 -40.52 -24.04 67.65
N LEU A 5 -39.26 -24.15 67.23
CA LEU A 5 -38.65 -23.30 66.20
C LEU A 5 -39.15 -23.77 64.82
N ALA A 6 -39.67 -22.84 64.03
CA ALA A 6 -39.86 -23.02 62.59
C ALA A 6 -38.53 -22.75 61.87
N LEU A 7 -37.98 -23.77 61.20
CA LEU A 7 -36.88 -23.59 60.25
C LEU A 7 -37.46 -23.16 58.90
N ALA A 8 -37.20 -21.92 58.50
CA ALA A 8 -37.34 -21.47 57.12
C ALA A 8 -36.07 -21.86 56.36
N ALA A 9 -36.16 -22.85 55.47
CA ALA A 9 -35.09 -23.16 54.53
C ALA A 9 -35.12 -22.13 53.39
N GLY A 10 -34.18 -21.18 53.42
CA GLY A 10 -33.97 -20.22 52.34
C GLY A 10 -33.42 -20.93 51.10
N LEU A 11 -34.16 -20.88 50.00
CA LEU A 11 -33.67 -21.23 48.67
C LEU A 11 -32.62 -20.17 48.28
N ALA A 12 -31.34 -20.53 48.35
CA ALA A 12 -30.27 -19.72 47.77
C ALA A 12 -30.35 -19.88 46.24
N VAL A 13 -31.05 -18.95 45.58
CA VAL A 13 -30.93 -18.78 44.13
C VAL A 13 -29.51 -18.27 43.88
N ALA A 14 -28.64 -19.15 43.38
CA ALA A 14 -27.35 -18.76 42.85
C ALA A 14 -27.62 -17.84 41.65
N THR A 15 -27.55 -16.53 41.87
CA THR A 15 -27.51 -15.56 40.78
C THR A 15 -26.17 -15.75 40.08
N THR A 16 -26.16 -16.51 38.99
CA THR A 16 -25.08 -16.41 38.00
C THR A 16 -24.92 -14.93 37.66
N PRO A 17 -23.73 -14.34 37.74
CA PRO A 17 -23.55 -12.98 37.26
C PRO A 17 -23.90 -13.01 35.77
N LEU A 18 -24.99 -12.33 35.40
CA LEU A 18 -25.28 -11.98 34.02
C LEU A 18 -24.01 -11.33 33.49
N ALA A 19 -23.34 -12.03 32.57
CA ALA A 19 -22.18 -11.50 31.86
C ALA A 19 -22.55 -10.11 31.35
N GLN A 20 -21.83 -9.10 31.83
CA GLN A 20 -21.90 -7.74 31.31
C GLN A 20 -21.28 -7.75 29.91
N ALA A 21 -22.02 -8.32 28.95
CA ALA A 21 -21.77 -8.16 27.53
C ALA A 21 -22.32 -6.79 27.12
N GLN A 22 -21.64 -5.72 27.53
CA GLN A 22 -21.88 -4.38 27.03
C GLN A 22 -20.53 -3.74 26.67
N ASN A 23 -20.21 -3.82 25.37
CA ASN A 23 -19.14 -3.10 24.67
C ASN A 23 -17.84 -2.89 25.46
N SER A 24 -17.07 -3.97 25.63
CA SER A 24 -15.68 -3.86 26.06
C SER A 24 -14.77 -3.75 24.84
N ASP A 25 -13.68 -3.00 24.98
CA ASP A 25 -12.51 -3.08 24.11
C ASP A 25 -12.17 -4.55 23.77
N PRO A 26 -11.48 -4.80 22.63
CA PRO A 26 -11.03 -6.15 22.31
C PRO A 26 -10.35 -6.80 23.52
N SER A 27 -10.73 -8.04 23.83
CA SER A 27 -10.14 -8.78 24.95
C SER A 27 -8.61 -8.85 24.79
N ASP A 28 -7.89 -9.00 25.91
CA ASP A 28 -6.42 -9.11 25.86
C ASP A 28 -5.97 -10.27 24.97
N THR A 29 -6.67 -11.39 25.00
CA THR A 29 -6.47 -12.51 24.06
C THR A 29 -6.64 -12.09 22.60
N THR A 30 -7.65 -11.26 22.29
CA THR A 30 -7.86 -10.74 20.92
C THR A 30 -6.70 -9.83 20.50
N LYS A 31 -6.22 -8.96 21.39
CA LYS A 31 -5.06 -8.09 21.11
C LYS A 31 -3.79 -8.91 20.87
N LEU A 32 -3.52 -9.92 21.71
CA LEU A 32 -2.38 -10.81 21.53
C LEU A 32 -2.49 -11.63 20.24
N ALA A 33 -3.69 -12.10 19.88
CA ALA A 33 -3.93 -12.79 18.60
C ALA A 33 -3.65 -11.88 17.39
N LEU A 34 -4.04 -10.60 17.45
CA LEU A 34 -3.74 -9.62 16.41
C LEU A 34 -2.24 -9.36 16.29
N VAL A 35 -1.54 -9.20 17.42
CA VAL A 35 -0.08 -8.96 17.45
C VAL A 35 0.70 -10.18 16.95
N ALA A 36 0.30 -11.40 17.33
CA ALA A 36 0.88 -12.62 16.80
C ALA A 36 0.60 -12.77 15.30
N GLY A 37 -0.60 -12.40 14.84
CA GLY A 37 -0.94 -12.35 13.42
C GLY A 37 -0.08 -11.36 12.64
N TYR A 38 0.17 -10.17 13.21
CA TYR A 38 1.07 -9.17 12.62
C TYR A 38 2.48 -9.75 12.52
N LYS A 39 3.02 -10.30 13.62
CA LYS A 39 4.35 -10.91 13.61
C LYS A 39 4.45 -12.03 12.57
N ALA A 40 3.47 -12.93 12.52
CA ALA A 40 3.45 -14.03 11.56
C ALA A 40 3.44 -13.52 10.10
N LEU A 41 2.53 -12.60 9.77
CA LEU A 41 2.37 -12.10 8.41
C LEU A 41 3.60 -11.32 7.92
N PHE A 42 4.08 -10.38 8.72
CA PHE A 42 5.19 -9.53 8.31
C PHE A 42 6.52 -10.30 8.28
N THR A 43 6.70 -11.30 9.16
CA THR A 43 7.82 -12.24 9.02
C THR A 43 7.69 -13.11 7.78
N CYS A 44 6.50 -13.68 7.51
CA CYS A 44 6.27 -14.47 6.30
C CYS A 44 6.61 -13.66 5.05
N SER A 45 6.08 -12.45 4.94
CA SER A 45 6.22 -11.61 3.75
C SER A 45 7.65 -11.12 3.58
N GLY A 46 8.27 -10.62 4.66
CA GLY A 46 9.66 -10.18 4.63
C GLY A 46 10.63 -11.32 4.29
N TYR A 47 10.35 -12.53 4.79
CA TYR A 47 11.22 -13.69 4.58
C TYR A 47 11.03 -14.31 3.19
N PHE A 48 9.80 -14.71 2.84
CA PHE A 48 9.53 -15.45 1.61
C PHE A 48 9.32 -14.56 0.38
N SER A 49 8.73 -13.36 0.54
CA SER A 49 8.47 -12.45 -0.58
C SER A 49 9.62 -11.46 -0.79
N ALA A 50 10.28 -11.01 0.28
CA ALA A 50 11.34 -10.00 0.20
C ALA A 50 12.77 -10.52 0.40
N GLY A 51 12.94 -11.80 0.77
CA GLY A 51 14.27 -12.39 0.96
C GLY A 51 15.07 -11.79 2.13
N GLN A 52 14.41 -11.08 3.05
CA GLN A 52 15.07 -10.42 4.18
C GLN A 52 15.45 -11.42 5.27
N SER A 53 16.56 -11.14 5.95
CA SER A 53 16.96 -11.88 7.15
C SER A 53 16.06 -11.54 8.34
N LEU A 54 15.97 -12.45 9.31
CA LEU A 54 15.22 -12.22 10.55
C LEU A 54 15.63 -10.94 11.31
N PRO A 55 16.93 -10.58 11.42
CA PRO A 55 17.32 -9.30 12.01
C PRO A 55 16.82 -8.07 11.23
N GLU A 56 16.83 -8.12 9.90
CA GLU A 56 16.30 -7.03 9.06
C GLU A 56 14.79 -6.89 9.24
N ILE A 57 14.05 -8.01 9.21
CA ILE A 57 12.60 -8.03 9.47
C ILE A 57 12.29 -7.46 10.86
N GLN A 58 13.06 -7.87 11.88
CA GLN A 58 12.90 -7.39 13.25
C GLN A 58 13.12 -5.87 13.35
N ALA A 59 14.16 -5.36 12.68
CA ALA A 59 14.50 -3.94 12.70
C ALA A 59 13.51 -3.09 11.89
N ASN A 60 13.05 -3.59 10.75
CA ASN A 60 12.31 -2.79 9.77
C ASN A 60 10.79 -2.98 9.89
N GLU A 61 10.30 -4.22 9.94
CA GLU A 61 8.88 -4.54 9.83
C GLU A 61 8.19 -4.74 11.18
N LEU A 62 8.92 -5.26 12.17
CA LEU A 62 8.41 -5.55 13.51
C LEU A 62 8.76 -4.49 14.56
N SER A 63 9.60 -3.51 14.20
CA SER A 63 9.89 -2.33 15.03
C SER A 63 9.21 -1.08 14.48
N GLY A 64 8.98 -0.10 15.35
CA GLY A 64 8.38 1.17 14.95
C GLY A 64 6.94 1.06 14.44
N ILE A 65 6.26 -0.04 14.74
CA ILE A 65 4.87 -0.31 14.35
C ILE A 65 3.88 0.46 15.24
N TYR A 66 2.59 0.19 15.06
CA TYR A 66 1.49 0.76 15.84
C TYR A 66 1.80 0.85 17.35
N VAL A 67 1.56 2.03 17.92
CA VAL A 67 1.92 2.38 19.30
C VAL A 67 1.25 1.46 20.32
N ASP A 68 0.03 1.00 20.04
CA ASP A 68 -0.74 0.09 20.87
C ASP A 68 -0.31 -1.38 20.76
N TYR A 69 0.39 -1.78 19.69
CA TYR A 69 0.88 -3.15 19.49
C TYR A 69 2.34 -3.35 19.84
N ARG A 70 3.17 -2.31 19.70
CA ARG A 70 4.62 -2.38 19.99
C ARG A 70 4.93 -2.96 21.38
N PRO A 71 4.24 -2.57 22.48
CA PRO A 71 4.51 -3.12 23.82
C PRO A 71 4.15 -4.61 23.97
N LEU A 72 3.24 -5.11 23.13
CA LEU A 72 2.73 -6.48 23.18
C LEU A 72 3.59 -7.44 22.36
N MET A 73 4.50 -6.94 21.51
CA MET A 73 5.28 -7.78 20.60
C MET A 73 6.18 -8.80 21.32
N ASN A 74 6.61 -8.48 22.55
CA ASN A 74 7.40 -9.37 23.40
C ASN A 74 6.56 -10.34 24.25
N GLN A 75 5.22 -10.23 24.20
CA GLN A 75 4.30 -11.11 24.93
C GLN A 75 3.83 -12.31 24.11
N VAL A 76 4.08 -12.30 22.80
CA VAL A 76 3.84 -13.44 21.89
C VAL A 76 5.17 -14.10 21.55
N SER A 77 5.15 -15.37 21.16
CA SER A 77 6.38 -16.12 20.87
C SER A 77 7.21 -15.47 19.74
N ASN A 78 8.44 -15.92 19.59
CA ASN A 78 9.17 -15.69 18.34
C ASN A 78 8.47 -16.42 17.19
N ALA A 79 8.65 -15.89 15.98
CA ALA A 79 8.17 -16.54 14.76
C ALA A 79 8.94 -17.85 14.54
N LYS A 80 8.19 -18.94 14.31
CA LYS A 80 8.73 -20.23 13.86
C LYS A 80 8.47 -20.34 12.35
N ILE A 81 9.55 -20.40 11.57
CA ILE A 81 9.49 -20.54 10.11
C ILE A 81 9.58 -22.02 9.75
N ASP A 82 8.62 -22.49 8.99
CA ASP A 82 8.61 -23.78 8.32
C ASP A 82 8.87 -23.53 6.82
N GLU A 83 10.10 -23.80 6.40
CA GLU A 83 10.57 -23.60 5.02
C GLU A 83 9.89 -24.54 4.02
N ASP A 84 9.67 -25.80 4.42
CA ASP A 84 9.10 -26.84 3.56
C ASP A 84 7.64 -26.51 3.23
N ASN A 85 6.87 -26.09 4.23
CA ASN A 85 5.47 -25.71 4.06
C ASN A 85 5.27 -24.22 3.78
N ARG A 86 6.36 -23.44 3.67
CA ARG A 86 6.35 -21.99 3.47
C ARG A 86 5.40 -21.27 4.42
N THR A 87 5.49 -21.60 5.71
CA THR A 87 4.55 -21.15 6.75
C THR A 87 5.30 -20.50 7.91
N VAL A 88 4.70 -19.48 8.53
CA VAL A 88 5.20 -18.84 9.74
C VAL A 88 4.17 -18.94 10.85
N LEU A 89 4.58 -19.41 12.02
CA LEU A 89 3.74 -19.63 13.19
C LEU A 89 4.17 -18.74 14.36
N VAL A 90 3.20 -18.16 15.05
CA VAL A 90 3.41 -17.37 16.28
C VAL A 90 2.37 -17.76 17.34
N GLU A 91 2.85 -18.24 18.49
CA GLU A 91 2.02 -18.60 19.64
C GLU A 91 1.67 -17.34 20.44
N PHE A 92 0.43 -17.25 20.91
CA PHE A 92 -0.09 -16.11 21.69
C PHE A 92 -0.92 -16.55 22.90
N ASP A 93 -1.30 -17.83 22.94
CA ASP A 93 -2.07 -18.47 23.99
C ASP A 93 -1.68 -19.96 24.00
N ASN A 94 -1.67 -20.60 25.16
CA ASN A 94 -1.25 -22.00 25.30
C ASN A 94 -2.35 -23.00 24.90
N ASP A 95 -3.61 -22.57 24.90
CA ASP A 95 -4.77 -23.43 24.66
C ASP A 95 -5.34 -23.27 23.24
N LEU A 96 -4.80 -22.32 22.45
CA LEU A 96 -5.22 -22.06 21.08
C LEU A 96 -4.13 -22.41 20.05
N PRO A 97 -4.52 -22.78 18.82
CA PRO A 97 -3.57 -22.88 17.71
C PRO A 97 -2.80 -21.57 17.51
N PRO A 98 -1.51 -21.61 17.12
CA PRO A 98 -0.75 -20.40 16.81
C PRO A 98 -1.37 -19.63 15.65
N ARG A 99 -1.10 -18.32 15.58
CA ARG A 99 -1.39 -17.54 14.39
C ARG A 99 -0.46 -18.00 13.26
N ALA A 100 -1.04 -18.22 12.08
CA ALA A 100 -0.33 -18.75 10.93
C ALA A 100 -0.44 -17.78 9.74
N ALA A 101 0.70 -17.47 9.15
CA ALA A 101 0.79 -16.83 7.84
C ALA A 101 1.46 -17.80 6.87
N VAL A 102 0.95 -17.86 5.65
CA VAL A 102 1.29 -18.93 4.70
C VAL A 102 1.60 -18.28 3.37
N TRP A 103 2.80 -18.55 2.87
CA TRP A 103 3.23 -18.06 1.57
C TRP A 103 2.84 -19.03 0.45
N ARG A 104 2.46 -18.47 -0.69
CA ARG A 104 2.22 -19.20 -1.93
C ARG A 104 2.80 -18.43 -3.11
N PRO A 105 3.34 -19.13 -4.13
CA PRO A 105 3.82 -18.47 -5.35
C PRO A 105 2.74 -17.57 -5.97
N GLY A 106 3.13 -16.34 -6.30
CA GLY A 106 2.31 -15.34 -6.98
C GLY A 106 1.29 -14.59 -6.13
N ILE A 107 0.88 -15.11 -4.97
CA ILE A 107 -0.05 -14.42 -4.06
C ILE A 107 0.62 -13.95 -2.76
N GLY A 108 1.90 -14.26 -2.54
CA GLY A 108 2.62 -13.86 -1.34
C GLY A 108 2.06 -14.53 -0.08
N CYS A 109 2.05 -13.82 1.04
CA CYS A 109 1.60 -14.33 2.32
C CYS A 109 0.15 -13.97 2.65
N SER A 110 -0.64 -14.99 3.00
CA SER A 110 -1.98 -14.83 3.54
C SER A 110 -2.02 -15.23 5.02
N THR A 111 -2.76 -14.46 5.83
CA THR A 111 -2.99 -14.81 7.24
C THR A 111 -4.24 -15.67 7.36
N LEU A 112 -4.14 -16.82 8.03
CA LEU A 112 -5.31 -17.68 8.29
C LEU A 112 -6.23 -17.09 9.38
N PRO A 113 -7.52 -17.47 9.41
CA PRO A 113 -8.42 -17.13 10.51
C PRO A 113 -7.87 -17.53 11.89
N VAL A 114 -8.24 -16.81 12.95
CA VAL A 114 -7.90 -17.20 14.33
C VAL A 114 -8.53 -18.57 14.63
N GLY A 115 -7.74 -19.48 15.19
CA GLY A 115 -8.16 -20.86 15.46
C GLY A 115 -7.96 -21.83 14.30
N ALA A 116 -7.48 -21.37 13.14
CA ALA A 116 -7.16 -22.25 12.03
C ALA A 116 -5.97 -23.18 12.35
N THR A 117 -6.09 -24.45 11.98
CA THR A 117 -5.05 -25.47 12.16
C THR A 117 -4.20 -25.65 10.90
N ALA A 118 -3.04 -26.30 11.00
CA ALA A 118 -2.09 -26.45 9.89
C ALA A 118 -2.67 -27.14 8.63
N ASN A 119 -3.64 -28.05 8.79
CA ASN A 119 -4.34 -28.68 7.66
C ASN A 119 -5.27 -27.72 6.89
N MET A 120 -5.62 -26.56 7.46
CA MET A 120 -6.46 -25.57 6.78
C MET A 120 -5.71 -24.78 5.70
N THR A 121 -4.37 -24.92 5.64
CA THR A 121 -3.52 -24.36 4.58
C THR A 121 -3.86 -24.87 3.17
N ALA A 122 -4.53 -26.04 3.08
CA ALA A 122 -4.98 -26.64 1.83
C ALA A 122 -6.15 -25.89 1.18
N TRP A 123 -6.83 -25.00 1.91
CA TRP A 123 -7.96 -24.20 1.42
C TRP A 123 -7.52 -22.85 0.85
N LEU A 124 -6.25 -22.48 1.03
CA LEU A 124 -5.73 -21.25 0.44
C LEU A 124 -5.78 -21.35 -1.09
N PRO A 125 -6.13 -20.25 -1.76
CA PRO A 125 -6.12 -20.24 -3.21
C PRO A 125 -4.71 -20.54 -3.71
N SER A 126 -4.64 -21.24 -4.83
CA SER A 126 -3.43 -21.32 -5.64
C SER A 126 -3.66 -20.55 -6.92
N PHE A 127 -2.59 -19.95 -7.42
CA PHE A 127 -2.61 -19.31 -8.71
C PHE A 127 -1.90 -20.20 -9.72
N ALA A 128 -2.68 -20.82 -10.61
CA ALA A 128 -2.16 -21.71 -11.64
C ALA A 128 -1.48 -20.88 -12.74
N ASN A 129 -0.35 -21.38 -13.27
CA ASN A 129 0.39 -20.77 -14.38
C ASN A 129 0.81 -19.32 -14.12
N MET A 130 1.39 -19.07 -12.93
CA MET A 130 2.05 -17.79 -12.66
C MET A 130 3.11 -17.51 -13.73
N PRO A 131 3.11 -16.32 -14.34
CA PRO A 131 4.23 -15.90 -15.15
C PRO A 131 5.49 -15.85 -14.30
N SER A 132 6.65 -16.17 -14.89
CA SER A 132 7.92 -16.14 -14.17
C SER A 132 8.19 -14.74 -13.63
N MET A 133 8.49 -14.65 -12.33
CA MET A 133 8.97 -13.44 -11.67
C MET A 133 10.49 -13.45 -11.51
N ASP A 134 11.15 -14.54 -11.94
CA ASP A 134 12.59 -14.74 -11.82
C ASP A 134 13.37 -14.13 -12.99
N GLU A 135 12.68 -13.70 -14.06
CA GLU A 135 13.32 -13.06 -15.20
C GLU A 135 13.60 -11.58 -14.88
N PRO A 136 14.87 -11.16 -14.87
CA PRO A 136 15.20 -9.76 -14.64
C PRO A 136 14.65 -8.89 -15.76
N ASP A 137 14.10 -7.72 -15.41
CA ASP A 137 13.72 -6.74 -16.42
C ASP A 137 14.98 -6.07 -16.96
N ASN A 138 15.40 -6.42 -18.18
CA ASN A 138 16.48 -5.74 -18.89
C ASN A 138 15.97 -4.94 -20.09
N SER A 139 14.66 -4.69 -20.16
CA SER A 139 14.00 -4.20 -21.38
C SER A 139 13.91 -2.67 -21.48
N THR A 140 14.20 -1.95 -20.39
CA THR A 140 14.02 -0.49 -20.32
C THR A 140 15.19 0.21 -19.63
N ALA A 141 15.22 1.55 -19.71
CA ALA A 141 16.14 2.40 -18.95
C ALA A 141 15.92 2.36 -17.42
N LEU A 142 14.95 1.58 -16.95
CA LEU A 142 14.68 1.30 -15.54
C LEU A 142 15.06 -0.14 -15.13
N GLY A 143 15.55 -0.94 -16.09
CA GLY A 143 15.86 -2.36 -15.93
C GLY A 143 16.85 -2.68 -14.81
N ASP A 144 16.85 -3.91 -14.32
CA ASP A 144 17.61 -4.40 -13.18
C ASP A 144 19.13 -4.37 -13.39
N ASN A 145 19.57 -4.37 -14.66
CA ASN A 145 20.96 -4.21 -15.06
C ASN A 145 21.41 -2.74 -15.18
N VAL A 146 20.49 -1.78 -15.12
CA VAL A 146 20.81 -0.35 -15.19
C VAL A 146 21.56 0.03 -13.92
N THR A 147 22.85 0.30 -14.09
CA THR A 147 23.71 0.91 -13.09
C THR A 147 23.91 2.36 -13.49
N LEU A 148 23.69 3.30 -12.57
CA LEU A 148 24.10 4.68 -12.79
C LEU A 148 25.63 4.71 -12.92
N THR A 149 26.14 4.88 -14.13
CA THR A 149 27.53 5.25 -14.33
C THR A 149 27.70 6.70 -13.92
N GLU A 150 28.61 6.98 -12.97
CA GLU A 150 28.98 8.33 -12.55
C GLU A 150 29.39 9.18 -13.75
N ASN A 151 28.47 9.96 -14.32
CA ASN A 151 28.80 11.16 -15.10
C ASN A 151 27.57 11.91 -15.61
N THR A 152 26.90 12.66 -14.74
CA THR A 152 26.22 13.89 -15.17
C THR A 152 26.30 14.92 -14.05
N PHE A 153 26.44 16.20 -14.39
CA PHE A 153 26.37 17.33 -13.45
C PHE A 153 25.08 17.34 -12.61
N ALA A 154 24.00 16.76 -13.13
CA ALA A 154 22.73 16.60 -12.40
C ALA A 154 22.83 15.64 -11.20
N LEU A 155 23.69 14.61 -11.26
CA LEU A 155 23.95 13.73 -10.12
C LEU A 155 24.57 14.49 -8.93
N ASP A 156 25.47 15.45 -9.19
CA ASP A 156 26.13 16.21 -8.14
C ASP A 156 25.13 17.09 -7.35
N LEU A 157 24.16 17.68 -8.04
CA LEU A 157 23.15 18.55 -7.42
C LEU A 157 22.00 17.75 -6.79
N LEU A 158 21.59 16.62 -7.38
CA LEU A 158 20.61 15.72 -6.78
C LEU A 158 21.17 14.93 -5.59
N GLY A 159 22.49 14.72 -5.54
CA GLY A 159 23.16 13.98 -4.46
C GLY A 159 22.93 14.59 -3.08
N VAL A 160 22.85 15.91 -2.97
CA VAL A 160 22.62 16.61 -1.69
C VAL A 160 21.24 16.30 -1.10
N PRO A 161 20.10 16.62 -1.75
CA PRO A 161 18.79 16.31 -1.20
C PRO A 161 18.58 14.80 -1.03
N VAL A 162 19.11 13.96 -1.93
CA VAL A 162 19.02 12.50 -1.79
C VAL A 162 19.78 12.00 -0.57
N SER A 163 21.01 12.49 -0.33
CA SER A 163 21.79 12.12 0.86
C SER A 163 21.11 12.58 2.15
N PHE A 164 20.59 13.80 2.18
CA PHE A 164 19.84 14.33 3.33
C PHE A 164 18.53 13.57 3.61
N ALA A 165 17.98 12.84 2.63
CA ALA A 165 16.88 11.93 2.92
C ALA A 165 17.25 10.79 3.89
N PHE A 166 18.55 10.48 4.07
CA PHE A 166 19.03 9.40 4.93
C PHE A 166 19.66 9.87 6.24
N ASP A 167 19.70 11.18 6.53
CA ASP A 167 20.39 11.71 7.71
C ASP A 167 19.54 11.69 9.01
N GLU A 168 18.29 11.22 8.91
CA GLU A 168 17.32 11.14 10.01
C GLU A 168 16.99 12.51 10.66
N ALA A 169 17.28 13.63 9.99
CA ALA A 169 17.16 14.97 10.55
C ALA A 169 16.53 15.98 9.58
N THR A 170 17.06 16.11 8.36
CA THR A 170 16.74 17.20 7.44
C THR A 170 15.27 17.20 7.01
N TYR A 171 14.71 16.02 6.73
CA TYR A 171 13.32 15.86 6.29
C TYR A 171 12.45 15.20 7.36
N GLY A 172 12.73 15.47 8.63
CA GLY A 172 11.97 14.96 9.78
C GLY A 172 12.83 14.10 10.69
N ALA A 173 12.84 14.46 11.96
CA ALA A 173 13.68 13.84 12.98
C ALA A 173 13.32 12.36 13.23
N GLY A 174 14.31 11.46 13.18
CA GLY A 174 14.15 10.03 13.43
C GLY A 174 13.44 9.27 12.29
N THR A 175 13.27 9.89 11.13
CA THR A 175 12.72 9.23 9.94
C THR A 175 13.71 8.21 9.40
N ARG A 176 13.21 7.08 8.89
CA ARG A 176 14.03 5.92 8.52
C ARG A 176 13.90 5.63 7.05
N THR A 177 14.66 6.35 6.22
CA THR A 177 14.64 6.14 4.77
C THR A 177 15.36 4.84 4.42
N SER A 178 14.71 4.01 3.60
CA SER A 178 15.24 2.72 3.14
C SER A 178 15.65 2.75 1.67
N ALA A 179 14.99 3.58 0.86
CA ALA A 179 15.34 3.78 -0.55
C ALA A 179 14.85 5.15 -1.04
N VAL A 180 15.62 5.76 -1.94
CA VAL A 180 15.23 6.90 -2.76
C VAL A 180 15.55 6.57 -4.21
N VAL A 181 14.61 6.84 -5.11
CA VAL A 181 14.81 6.74 -6.57
C VAL A 181 14.20 7.98 -7.21
N VAL A 182 14.97 8.66 -8.07
CA VAL A 182 14.51 9.79 -8.87
C VAL A 182 14.64 9.42 -10.34
N LEU A 183 13.54 9.51 -11.07
CA LEU A 183 13.50 9.39 -12.52
C LEU A 183 13.37 10.77 -13.16
N HIS A 184 14.00 10.95 -14.30
CA HIS A 184 13.76 12.08 -15.21
C HIS A 184 13.67 11.53 -16.63
N LYS A 185 12.60 11.87 -17.36
CA LYS A 185 12.39 11.40 -18.76
C LYS A 185 12.53 9.88 -18.92
N GLY A 186 12.01 9.12 -17.96
CA GLY A 186 12.05 7.66 -17.98
C GLY A 186 13.42 7.03 -17.65
N GLN A 187 14.41 7.82 -17.21
CA GLN A 187 15.73 7.33 -16.81
C GLN A 187 15.95 7.54 -15.32
N VAL A 188 16.59 6.59 -14.65
CA VAL A 188 17.07 6.80 -13.28
C VAL A 188 18.15 7.88 -13.33
N VAL A 189 17.99 8.95 -12.54
CA VAL A 189 18.98 10.04 -12.42
C VAL A 189 19.55 10.18 -11.02
N ALA A 190 18.94 9.55 -10.01
CA ALA A 190 19.54 9.34 -8.70
C ALA A 190 18.90 8.13 -8.03
N GLU A 191 19.69 7.33 -7.31
CA GLU A 191 19.16 6.32 -6.40
C GLU A 191 20.11 6.09 -5.23
N GLN A 192 19.55 5.83 -4.05
CA GLN A 192 20.31 5.46 -2.86
C GLN A 192 19.47 4.48 -2.04
N TYR A 193 20.13 3.52 -1.38
CA TYR A 193 19.50 2.47 -0.59
C TYR A 193 20.18 2.36 0.78
N ALA A 194 19.39 2.07 1.80
CA ALA A 194 19.91 1.74 3.13
C ALA A 194 20.58 0.37 3.12
N ARG A 195 21.41 0.10 4.14
CA ARG A 195 22.06 -1.21 4.30
C ARG A 195 21.03 -2.35 4.36
N GLY A 196 21.27 -3.43 3.62
CA GLY A 196 20.37 -4.59 3.56
C GLY A 196 19.16 -4.41 2.63
N ILE A 197 19.08 -3.27 1.94
CA ILE A 197 18.08 -2.99 0.92
C ILE A 197 18.80 -2.70 -0.39
N ASP A 198 18.26 -3.21 -1.49
CA ASP A 198 18.69 -2.87 -2.84
C ASP A 198 17.51 -2.66 -3.79
N ARG A 199 17.82 -2.42 -5.07
CA ARG A 199 16.85 -2.19 -6.14
C ARG A 199 15.87 -3.36 -6.38
N THR A 200 16.21 -4.56 -5.93
CA THR A 200 15.39 -5.78 -6.07
C THR A 200 14.65 -6.16 -4.80
N THR A 201 14.92 -5.49 -3.66
CA THR A 201 14.30 -5.79 -2.37
C THR A 201 12.91 -5.16 -2.28
N PRO A 202 11.81 -5.93 -2.34
CA PRO A 202 10.48 -5.37 -2.20
C PRO A 202 10.20 -5.05 -0.73
N GLN A 203 9.41 -4.01 -0.51
CA GLN A 203 8.95 -3.59 0.81
C GLN A 203 7.44 -3.36 0.76
N ARG A 204 6.76 -3.45 1.90
CA ARG A 204 5.34 -3.12 1.97
C ARG A 204 5.10 -1.65 1.59
N THR A 205 4.19 -1.43 0.65
CA THR A 205 3.88 -0.11 0.06
C THR A 205 2.94 0.74 0.93
N TRP A 206 2.31 0.12 1.92
CA TRP A 206 1.22 0.74 2.67
C TRP A 206 0.19 1.34 1.70
N SER A 207 -0.38 2.51 2.00
CA SER A 207 -1.44 3.09 1.15
C SER A 207 -1.01 3.52 -0.26
N VAL A 208 0.28 3.45 -0.66
CA VAL A 208 0.62 3.56 -2.09
C VAL A 208 -0.01 2.41 -2.90
N ALA A 209 -0.33 1.29 -2.24
CA ALA A 209 -1.11 0.19 -2.80
C ALA A 209 -2.45 0.63 -3.41
N LYS A 210 -3.06 1.71 -2.90
CA LYS A 210 -4.32 2.24 -3.42
C LYS A 210 -4.15 2.87 -4.80
N SER A 211 -3.03 3.57 -5.01
CA SER A 211 -2.67 4.15 -6.30
C SER A 211 -2.42 3.05 -7.34
N LEU A 212 -1.73 1.95 -6.96
CA LEU A 212 -1.61 0.78 -7.83
C LEU A 212 -2.97 0.10 -8.09
N THR A 213 -3.83 0.00 -7.07
CA THR A 213 -5.19 -0.54 -7.26
C THR A 213 -5.98 0.31 -8.25
N SER A 214 -5.91 1.63 -8.14
CA SER A 214 -6.53 2.55 -9.11
C SER A 214 -5.99 2.35 -10.52
N THR A 215 -4.68 2.15 -10.68
CA THR A 215 -4.08 1.78 -11.98
C THR A 215 -4.67 0.49 -12.53
N ILE A 216 -4.80 -0.56 -11.70
CA ILE A 216 -5.38 -1.84 -12.12
C ILE A 216 -6.84 -1.68 -12.54
N ILE A 217 -7.63 -0.90 -11.79
CA ILE A 217 -9.01 -0.60 -12.16
C ILE A 217 -9.08 0.25 -13.44
N GLY A 218 -8.15 1.18 -13.64
CA GLY A 218 -8.04 1.96 -14.86
C GLY A 218 -7.78 1.10 -16.09
N ALA A 219 -6.90 0.10 -15.98
CA ALA A 219 -6.68 -0.87 -17.05
C ALA A 219 -7.95 -1.71 -17.32
N ALA A 220 -8.66 -2.14 -16.27
CA ALA A 220 -9.93 -2.87 -16.43
C ALA A 220 -11.04 -2.01 -17.06
N VAL A 221 -11.05 -0.69 -16.80
CA VAL A 221 -11.95 0.26 -17.46
C VAL A 221 -11.56 0.45 -18.93
N TYR A 222 -10.26 0.56 -19.22
CA TYR A 222 -9.74 0.64 -20.58
C TYR A 222 -10.10 -0.60 -21.42
N ASP A 223 -10.02 -1.79 -20.82
CA ASP A 223 -10.41 -3.06 -21.45
C ASP A 223 -11.93 -3.27 -21.53
N GLY A 224 -12.74 -2.34 -21.00
CA GLY A 224 -14.19 -2.41 -21.02
C GLY A 224 -14.80 -3.45 -20.06
N ILE A 225 -14.02 -3.98 -19.11
CA ILE A 225 -14.50 -4.90 -18.06
C ILE A 225 -15.33 -4.13 -17.03
N LEU A 226 -14.90 -2.92 -16.71
CA LEU A 226 -15.54 -2.03 -15.74
C LEU A 226 -15.90 -0.69 -16.39
N GLY A 227 -16.77 0.08 -15.74
CA GLY A 227 -17.05 1.47 -16.09
C GLY A 227 -16.92 2.37 -14.87
N LEU A 228 -16.18 3.47 -14.98
CA LEU A 228 -15.89 4.38 -13.86
C LEU A 228 -17.16 4.94 -13.20
N ASP A 229 -18.15 5.28 -14.01
CA ASP A 229 -19.42 5.88 -13.59
C ASP A 229 -20.57 4.88 -13.45
N ASN A 230 -20.30 3.60 -13.72
CA ASN A 230 -21.28 2.55 -13.47
C ASN A 230 -21.37 2.24 -11.97
N GLU A 231 -22.53 1.77 -11.54
CA GLU A 231 -22.68 1.19 -10.21
C GLU A 231 -21.63 0.10 -10.00
N ALA A 232 -20.98 0.11 -8.83
CA ALA A 232 -19.96 -0.87 -8.51
C ALA A 232 -20.60 -2.26 -8.49
N ILE A 233 -20.02 -3.19 -9.26
CA ILE A 233 -20.53 -4.57 -9.38
C ILE A 233 -20.19 -5.32 -8.10
N ILE A 234 -21.03 -5.14 -7.07
CA ILE A 234 -20.95 -5.82 -5.79
C ILE A 234 -22.31 -6.45 -5.52
N SER A 235 -22.37 -7.77 -5.61
CA SER A 235 -23.58 -8.58 -5.42
C SER A 235 -24.28 -8.30 -4.09
N ASP A 236 -23.52 -7.99 -3.03
CA ASP A 236 -24.08 -7.62 -1.73
C ASP A 236 -24.78 -6.26 -1.72
N PHE A 237 -24.34 -5.30 -2.54
CA PHE A 237 -24.96 -3.96 -2.62
C PHE A 237 -26.21 -3.97 -3.50
N ASN A 238 -26.35 -4.95 -4.39
CA ASN A 238 -27.45 -5.04 -5.36
C ASN A 238 -28.69 -5.79 -4.83
N LYS A 239 -28.77 -6.04 -3.53
CA LYS A 239 -29.86 -6.79 -2.89
C LYS A 239 -31.05 -5.87 -2.55
N GLY A 240 -32.08 -5.89 -3.41
CA GLY A 240 -33.42 -5.40 -3.07
C GLY A 240 -33.49 -3.90 -2.75
N GLY A 241 -33.69 -3.55 -1.48
CA GLY A 241 -33.85 -2.17 -0.99
C GLY A 241 -32.54 -1.48 -0.59
N ASP A 242 -31.39 -2.15 -0.75
CA ASP A 242 -30.09 -1.62 -0.32
C ASP A 242 -29.71 -0.35 -1.11
N PRO A 243 -29.51 0.81 -0.44
CA PRO A 243 -29.15 2.05 -1.11
C PRO A 243 -27.67 2.08 -1.56
N ARG A 244 -26.82 1.14 -1.11
CA ARG A 244 -25.40 1.08 -1.49
C ARG A 244 -25.18 0.78 -2.96
N ARG A 245 -26.18 0.24 -3.68
CA ARG A 245 -26.13 0.08 -5.15
C ARG A 245 -25.77 1.36 -5.91
N ALA A 246 -26.08 2.54 -5.35
CA ALA A 246 -25.76 3.83 -5.97
C ALA A 246 -24.27 4.20 -5.89
N ILE A 247 -23.44 3.42 -5.20
CA ILE A 247 -21.99 3.62 -5.14
C ILE A 247 -21.38 3.21 -6.49
N THR A 248 -20.55 4.07 -7.08
CA THR A 248 -19.84 3.82 -8.34
C THR A 248 -18.34 3.63 -8.07
N LEU A 249 -17.59 3.19 -9.09
CA LEU A 249 -16.13 3.15 -9.00
C LEU A 249 -15.53 4.54 -8.78
N ARG A 250 -16.10 5.59 -9.39
CA ARG A 250 -15.71 6.98 -9.15
C ARG A 250 -15.85 7.35 -7.67
N HIS A 251 -16.95 6.96 -7.04
CA HIS A 251 -17.18 7.27 -5.62
C HIS A 251 -16.10 6.64 -4.73
N VAL A 252 -15.82 5.35 -4.90
CA VAL A 252 -14.84 4.66 -4.05
C VAL A 252 -13.40 5.09 -4.33
N LEU A 253 -13.02 5.30 -5.60
CA LEU A 253 -11.67 5.75 -5.93
C LEU A 253 -11.40 7.19 -5.45
N ASN A 254 -12.44 8.02 -5.29
CA ASN A 254 -12.36 9.35 -4.69
C ASN A 254 -12.52 9.37 -3.16
N MET A 255 -12.55 8.22 -2.49
CA MET A 255 -12.79 8.12 -1.04
C MET A 255 -14.10 8.78 -0.60
N ALA A 256 -15.12 8.67 -1.45
CA ALA A 256 -16.41 9.34 -1.30
C ALA A 256 -17.58 8.35 -1.44
N SER A 257 -17.40 7.09 -1.04
CA SER A 257 -18.46 6.08 -1.06
C SER A 257 -19.70 6.45 -0.21
N GLY A 258 -19.50 7.30 0.81
CA GLY A 258 -20.54 7.61 1.79
C GLY A 258 -20.73 6.51 2.85
N LEU A 259 -19.97 5.41 2.78
CA LEU A 259 -20.00 4.33 3.74
C LEU A 259 -19.42 4.75 5.09
N GLU A 260 -19.90 4.08 6.13
CA GLU A 260 -19.32 4.18 7.47
C GLU A 260 -17.93 3.53 7.51
N SER A 261 -16.98 4.24 8.13
CA SER A 261 -15.67 3.70 8.50
C SER A 261 -15.44 3.91 9.99
N ASN A 262 -15.36 2.80 10.71
CA ASN A 262 -15.64 2.70 12.14
C ASN A 262 -14.49 3.17 13.03
N ASN A 263 -13.48 3.87 12.48
CA ASN A 263 -12.38 4.46 13.26
C ASN A 263 -11.63 5.56 12.46
N PRO A 264 -11.06 6.57 13.15
CA PRO A 264 -10.12 7.49 12.54
C PRO A 264 -8.98 6.74 11.81
N GLY A 265 -8.69 7.14 10.57
CA GLY A 265 -7.61 6.56 9.77
C GLY A 265 -7.92 5.20 9.11
N SER A 266 -9.16 4.72 9.17
CA SER A 266 -9.59 3.49 8.50
C SER A 266 -8.80 2.23 8.88
N ARG A 267 -8.45 2.07 10.17
CA ARG A 267 -7.81 0.83 10.63
C ARG A 267 -8.69 -0.38 10.34
N THR A 268 -8.12 -1.39 9.67
CA THR A 268 -8.77 -2.65 9.30
C THR A 268 -7.92 -3.83 9.78
N ASP A 269 -7.53 -3.78 11.05
CA ASP A 269 -6.61 -4.70 11.72
C ASP A 269 -7.08 -6.16 11.63
N ARG A 270 -8.40 -6.38 11.76
CA ARG A 270 -9.04 -7.69 11.62
C ARG A 270 -8.77 -8.32 10.25
N LEU A 271 -8.78 -7.53 9.17
CA LEU A 271 -8.45 -7.98 7.82
C LEU A 271 -6.94 -8.21 7.68
N TYR A 272 -6.12 -7.21 8.00
CA TYR A 272 -4.69 -7.29 7.71
C TYR A 272 -3.96 -8.39 8.47
N PHE A 273 -4.27 -8.61 9.75
CA PHE A 273 -3.55 -9.60 10.57
C PHE A 273 -4.45 -10.37 11.54
N GLY A 274 -5.75 -10.04 11.61
CA GLY A 274 -6.74 -10.83 12.33
C GLY A 274 -7.29 -12.04 11.56
N GLY A 275 -7.02 -12.16 10.26
CA GLY A 275 -7.52 -13.26 9.43
C GLY A 275 -9.00 -13.15 9.07
N ALA A 276 -9.60 -11.96 9.15
CA ALA A 276 -10.90 -11.70 8.50
C ALA A 276 -10.71 -11.61 6.98
N ALA A 277 -11.76 -11.92 6.22
CA ALA A 277 -11.77 -11.78 4.78
C ALA A 277 -12.14 -10.34 4.37
N VAL A 278 -11.84 -9.97 3.11
CA VAL A 278 -12.29 -8.72 2.48
C VAL A 278 -13.81 -8.66 2.46
N ALA A 279 -14.48 -9.77 2.16
CA ALA A 279 -15.94 -9.89 2.20
C ALA A 279 -16.53 -9.44 3.55
N ASP A 280 -15.91 -9.85 4.67
CA ASP A 280 -16.34 -9.49 6.02
C ASP A 280 -16.30 -7.97 6.27
N GLN A 281 -15.52 -7.22 5.47
CA GLN A 281 -15.44 -5.77 5.58
C GLN A 281 -16.56 -5.04 4.83
N LEU A 282 -17.30 -5.72 3.95
CA LEU A 282 -18.34 -5.11 3.11
C LEU A 282 -19.73 -5.19 3.75
N ASP A 283 -20.00 -6.27 4.50
CA ASP A 283 -21.33 -6.58 5.00
C ASP A 283 -21.83 -5.59 6.07
N ASP A 284 -20.96 -5.16 6.99
CA ASP A 284 -21.33 -4.38 8.18
C ASP A 284 -21.16 -2.87 8.01
N ARG A 285 -21.46 -2.32 6.81
CA ARG A 285 -21.28 -0.88 6.52
C ARG A 285 -22.53 -0.26 5.96
N SER A 286 -23.14 0.62 6.74
CA SER A 286 -24.24 1.48 6.33
C SER A 286 -23.75 2.74 5.62
N LEU A 287 -24.63 3.39 4.84
CA LEU A 287 -24.39 4.74 4.34
C LEU A 287 -24.58 5.75 5.48
N GLU A 288 -23.56 6.58 5.70
CA GLU A 288 -23.62 7.75 6.60
C GLU A 288 -23.64 9.08 5.80
N ALA A 289 -23.46 9.04 4.48
CA ALA A 289 -23.62 10.18 3.57
C ALA A 289 -24.09 9.73 2.19
N ILE A 290 -24.56 10.67 1.37
CA ILE A 290 -24.86 10.42 -0.04
C ILE A 290 -23.53 10.12 -0.77
N PRO A 291 -23.44 9.07 -1.60
CA PRO A 291 -22.25 8.80 -2.39
C PRO A 291 -21.81 10.04 -3.20
N GLY A 292 -20.52 10.32 -3.19
CA GLY A 292 -19.90 11.46 -3.87
C GLY A 292 -19.91 12.78 -3.09
N THR A 293 -20.67 12.92 -1.99
CA THR A 293 -20.84 14.23 -1.31
C THR A 293 -19.91 14.46 -0.13
N ARG A 294 -19.13 13.46 0.30
CA ARG A 294 -18.26 13.58 1.46
C ARG A 294 -17.00 12.73 1.29
N PHE A 295 -15.86 13.36 1.49
CA PHE A 295 -14.58 12.68 1.56
C PHE A 295 -14.40 12.00 2.93
N LYS A 296 -14.07 10.72 2.94
CA LYS A 296 -13.64 9.98 4.14
C LYS A 296 -12.64 8.92 3.72
N TYR A 297 -11.36 9.17 3.98
CA TYR A 297 -10.28 8.26 3.59
C TYR A 297 -10.49 6.85 4.17
N SER A 298 -10.58 5.85 3.29
CA SER A 298 -11.06 4.50 3.60
C SER A 298 -10.24 3.44 2.88
N ASN A 299 -9.80 2.41 3.61
CA ASN A 299 -9.23 1.19 3.02
C ASN A 299 -10.30 0.41 2.28
N VAL A 300 -11.53 0.43 2.79
CA VAL A 300 -12.64 -0.38 2.28
C VAL A 300 -13.09 0.09 0.91
N ASP A 301 -13.04 1.39 0.65
CA ASP A 301 -13.34 1.94 -0.68
C ASP A 301 -12.42 1.33 -1.75
N THR A 302 -11.11 1.24 -1.49
CA THR A 302 -10.16 0.57 -2.39
C THR A 302 -10.45 -0.93 -2.53
N LEU A 303 -10.82 -1.60 -1.43
CA LEU A 303 -11.15 -3.04 -1.46
C LEU A 303 -12.44 -3.30 -2.28
N ILE A 304 -13.43 -2.40 -2.21
CA ILE A 304 -14.64 -2.46 -3.03
C ILE A 304 -14.28 -2.35 -4.51
N ALA A 305 -13.37 -1.44 -4.89
CA ALA A 305 -12.96 -1.30 -6.28
C ALA A 305 -12.36 -2.61 -6.82
N MET A 306 -11.45 -3.23 -6.07
CA MET A 306 -10.84 -4.50 -6.46
C MET A 306 -11.83 -5.68 -6.42
N ARG A 307 -12.76 -5.70 -5.46
CA ARG A 307 -13.81 -6.71 -5.40
C ARG A 307 -14.79 -6.58 -6.57
N ALA A 308 -15.11 -5.37 -7.01
CA ALA A 308 -15.94 -5.14 -8.18
C ALA A 308 -15.30 -5.72 -9.45
N LEU A 309 -13.96 -5.63 -9.58
CA LEU A 309 -13.23 -6.31 -10.65
C LEU A 309 -13.39 -7.84 -10.56
N ARG A 310 -13.18 -8.44 -9.38
CA ARG A 310 -13.34 -9.90 -9.17
C ARG A 310 -14.74 -10.37 -9.59
N GLU A 311 -15.78 -9.66 -9.15
CA GLU A 311 -17.17 -10.01 -9.43
C GLU A 311 -17.55 -9.80 -10.90
N ALA A 312 -17.08 -8.71 -11.52
CA ALA A 312 -17.30 -8.45 -12.95
C ALA A 312 -16.69 -9.53 -13.85
N MET A 313 -15.50 -10.02 -13.49
CA MET A 313 -14.83 -11.07 -14.26
C MET A 313 -15.49 -12.44 -14.08
N GLY A 314 -16.11 -12.71 -12.92
CA GLY A 314 -16.76 -13.99 -12.61
C GLY A 314 -15.81 -15.21 -12.68
N ASN A 315 -14.50 -14.97 -12.74
CA ASN A 315 -13.46 -15.96 -12.92
C ASN A 315 -12.24 -15.60 -12.07
N ASP A 316 -12.09 -16.34 -10.99
CA ASP A 316 -11.05 -16.15 -9.99
C ASP A 316 -9.62 -16.30 -10.52
N ALA A 317 -9.40 -17.18 -11.50
CA ALA A 317 -8.09 -17.35 -12.12
C ALA A 317 -7.74 -16.14 -12.98
N ALA A 318 -8.69 -15.65 -13.78
CA ALA A 318 -8.48 -14.46 -14.60
C ALA A 318 -8.28 -13.20 -13.73
N TYR A 319 -9.09 -13.03 -12.68
CA TYR A 319 -8.93 -11.94 -11.71
C TYR A 319 -7.55 -11.91 -11.06
N ARG A 320 -7.02 -13.08 -10.65
CA ARG A 320 -5.67 -13.16 -10.07
C ARG A 320 -4.55 -12.95 -11.10
N ALA A 321 -4.79 -13.23 -12.37
CA ALA A 321 -3.83 -12.94 -13.43
C ALA A 321 -3.76 -11.45 -13.76
N PHE A 322 -4.91 -10.78 -13.71
CA PHE A 322 -5.11 -9.46 -14.30
C PHE A 322 -4.10 -8.39 -13.84
N PRO A 323 -3.83 -8.18 -12.53
CA PRO A 323 -2.83 -7.21 -12.09
C PRO A 323 -1.45 -7.44 -12.70
N HIS A 324 -1.09 -8.72 -12.89
CA HIS A 324 0.21 -9.10 -13.41
C HIS A 324 0.26 -8.91 -14.92
N THR A 325 -0.67 -9.51 -15.67
CA THR A 325 -0.62 -9.54 -17.14
C THR A 325 -0.98 -8.20 -17.77
N GLU A 326 -1.94 -7.47 -17.20
CA GLU A 326 -2.46 -6.24 -17.81
C GLU A 326 -1.79 -4.96 -17.32
N VAL A 327 -0.99 -5.03 -16.25
CA VAL A 327 -0.31 -3.85 -15.71
C VAL A 327 1.16 -4.13 -15.41
N LEU A 328 1.45 -4.93 -14.37
CA LEU A 328 2.80 -5.01 -13.81
C LEU A 328 3.82 -5.50 -14.83
N GLN A 329 3.48 -6.52 -15.62
CA GLN A 329 4.41 -7.10 -16.58
C GLN A 329 4.64 -6.22 -17.80
N LYS A 330 3.62 -5.47 -18.21
CA LYS A 330 3.72 -4.52 -19.32
C LYS A 330 4.67 -3.38 -18.99
N ILE A 331 4.64 -2.90 -17.75
CA ILE A 331 5.55 -1.84 -17.27
C ILE A 331 6.89 -2.36 -16.73
N GLY A 332 7.13 -3.67 -16.74
CA GLY A 332 8.36 -4.27 -16.22
C GLY A 332 8.49 -4.30 -14.68
N ALA A 333 7.38 -4.16 -13.94
CA ALA A 333 7.35 -4.26 -12.48
C ALA A 333 7.39 -5.73 -12.00
N ARG A 334 8.57 -6.37 -12.16
CA ARG A 334 8.79 -7.80 -11.91
C ARG A 334 8.93 -8.19 -10.44
N HIS A 335 9.12 -7.23 -9.53
CA HIS A 335 9.38 -7.46 -8.11
C HIS A 335 8.21 -6.98 -7.25
N THR A 336 6.99 -7.15 -7.76
CA THR A 336 5.75 -6.70 -7.11
C THR A 336 4.83 -7.88 -6.83
N VAL A 337 4.39 -8.00 -5.58
CA VAL A 337 3.48 -9.05 -5.10
C VAL A 337 2.28 -8.40 -4.40
N LEU A 338 1.08 -8.68 -4.89
CA LEU A 338 -0.17 -8.30 -4.26
C LEU A 338 -0.64 -9.45 -3.37
N GLU A 339 -0.72 -9.23 -2.06
CA GLU A 339 -1.11 -10.30 -1.14
C GLU A 339 -2.63 -10.38 -0.98
N THR A 340 -3.12 -11.60 -0.79
CA THR A 340 -4.56 -11.88 -0.63
C THR A 340 -4.93 -12.21 0.81
N ASP A 341 -6.20 -12.06 1.14
CA ASP A 341 -6.78 -12.77 2.27
C ASP A 341 -6.81 -14.28 2.01
N TRP A 342 -7.25 -15.04 3.00
CA TRP A 342 -7.34 -16.50 2.90
C TRP A 342 -8.42 -17.00 1.92
N ASN A 343 -9.30 -16.10 1.43
CA ASN A 343 -10.38 -16.38 0.49
C ASN A 343 -10.08 -15.88 -0.94
N GLY A 344 -8.86 -15.39 -1.18
CA GLY A 344 -8.35 -14.99 -2.49
C GLY A 344 -8.73 -13.60 -2.96
N ASP A 345 -9.28 -12.74 -2.10
CA ASP A 345 -9.41 -11.31 -2.40
C ASP A 345 -8.07 -10.61 -2.14
N TYR A 346 -7.62 -9.74 -3.05
CA TYR A 346 -6.44 -8.92 -2.80
C TYR A 346 -6.69 -7.92 -1.66
N ILE A 347 -5.76 -7.83 -0.73
CA ILE A 347 -5.74 -6.81 0.32
C ILE A 347 -5.01 -5.56 -0.20
N SER A 348 -5.41 -5.10 -1.38
CA SER A 348 -4.67 -4.12 -2.19
C SER A 348 -4.82 -2.67 -1.72
N SER A 349 -5.43 -2.43 -0.56
CA SER A 349 -5.45 -1.11 0.06
C SER A 349 -4.19 -0.80 0.89
N SER A 350 -3.37 -1.81 1.21
CA SER A 350 -2.07 -1.62 1.89
C SER A 350 -1.07 -2.78 1.75
N GLN A 351 -1.53 -4.00 1.43
CA GLN A 351 -0.72 -5.23 1.48
C GLN A 351 -0.13 -5.58 0.10
N ILE A 352 0.63 -4.65 -0.48
CA ILE A 352 1.41 -4.88 -1.69
C ILE A 352 2.88 -4.72 -1.34
N TRP A 353 3.69 -5.68 -1.74
CA TRP A 353 5.14 -5.65 -1.64
C TRP A 353 5.71 -5.26 -3.00
N MET A 354 6.54 -4.22 -3.03
CA MET A 354 7.03 -3.62 -4.27
C MET A 354 8.41 -3.01 -4.01
N THR A 355 9.31 -3.03 -4.99
CA THR A 355 10.60 -2.34 -4.90
C THR A 355 10.45 -0.83 -5.07
N ALA A 356 11.50 -0.05 -4.80
CA ALA A 356 11.48 1.37 -5.10
C ALA A 356 11.42 1.64 -6.62
N ARG A 357 12.10 0.82 -7.44
CA ARG A 357 12.08 0.95 -8.90
C ARG A 357 10.73 0.57 -9.51
N ASP A 358 10.07 -0.48 -9.04
CA ASP A 358 8.73 -0.83 -9.52
C ASP A 358 7.69 0.23 -9.18
N MET A 359 7.83 0.87 -8.01
CA MET A 359 7.04 2.04 -7.66
C MET A 359 7.34 3.23 -8.58
N ALA A 360 8.59 3.41 -9.00
CA ALA A 360 8.96 4.46 -9.95
C ALA A 360 8.39 4.20 -11.35
N ARG A 361 8.37 2.92 -11.82
CA ARG A 361 7.70 2.51 -13.06
C ARG A 361 6.20 2.85 -13.05
N LEU A 362 5.52 2.65 -11.93
CA LEU A 362 4.13 3.04 -11.76
C LEU A 362 3.95 4.56 -11.98
N GLY A 363 4.78 5.40 -11.36
CA GLY A 363 4.74 6.85 -11.59
C GLY A 363 5.07 7.23 -13.04
N GLN A 364 6.03 6.53 -13.65
CA GLN A 364 6.46 6.76 -15.03
C GLN A 364 5.37 6.38 -16.04
N LEU A 365 4.48 5.43 -15.73
CA LEU A 365 3.31 5.13 -16.55
C LEU A 365 2.37 6.36 -16.64
N TYR A 366 2.14 7.05 -15.53
CA TYR A 366 1.30 8.25 -15.52
C TYR A 366 1.96 9.45 -16.22
N LEU A 367 3.29 9.61 -16.13
CA LEU A 367 4.01 10.63 -16.90
C LEU A 367 3.92 10.44 -18.41
N GLN A 368 3.64 9.22 -18.87
CA GLN A 368 3.54 8.85 -20.28
C GLN A 368 2.09 8.71 -20.72
N ASP A 369 1.16 9.40 -20.07
CA ASP A 369 -0.27 9.38 -20.38
C ASP A 369 -0.86 7.96 -20.48
N GLY A 370 -0.38 7.05 -19.61
CA GLY A 370 -0.84 5.67 -19.57
C GLY A 370 -0.23 4.74 -20.63
N LYS A 371 0.76 5.22 -21.40
CA LYS A 371 1.46 4.45 -22.43
C LYS A 371 2.77 3.86 -21.89
N TRP A 372 3.10 2.64 -22.30
CA TRP A 372 4.41 2.04 -22.09
C TRP A 372 4.99 1.57 -23.43
N GLY A 373 6.03 2.27 -23.90
CA GLY A 373 6.52 2.08 -25.26
C GLY A 373 5.43 2.42 -26.29
N ASP A 374 4.96 1.42 -27.03
CA ASP A 374 3.86 1.56 -28.00
C ASP A 374 2.50 1.07 -27.50
N GLU A 375 2.44 0.47 -26.32
CA GLU A 375 1.21 -0.08 -25.77
C GLU A 375 0.50 0.92 -24.85
N GLN A 376 -0.80 1.12 -25.06
CA GLN A 376 -1.66 1.90 -24.17
C GLN A 376 -2.25 0.99 -23.09
N ILE A 377 -2.01 1.31 -21.82
CA ILE A 377 -2.46 0.54 -20.65
C ILE A 377 -3.62 1.25 -19.94
N LEU A 378 -3.56 2.58 -19.85
CA LEU A 378 -4.62 3.42 -19.27
C LEU A 378 -5.08 4.43 -20.32
N SER A 379 -6.36 4.77 -20.40
CA SER A 379 -6.78 5.89 -21.26
C SER A 379 -6.24 7.23 -20.74
N PRO A 380 -5.92 8.21 -21.60
CA PRO A 380 -5.63 9.59 -21.18
C PRO A 380 -6.68 10.17 -20.21
N ASP A 381 -7.96 9.90 -20.45
CA ASP A 381 -9.07 10.29 -19.56
C ASP A 381 -8.93 9.74 -18.12
N TRP A 382 -8.19 8.64 -17.94
CA TRP A 382 -7.90 8.09 -16.61
C TRP A 382 -6.86 8.94 -15.87
N ILE A 383 -5.88 9.48 -16.61
CA ILE A 383 -4.85 10.38 -16.06
C ILE A 383 -5.53 11.68 -15.63
N ASP A 384 -6.43 12.21 -16.47
CA ASP A 384 -7.27 13.37 -16.11
C ASP A 384 -8.10 13.09 -14.85
N PHE A 385 -8.68 11.89 -14.72
CA PHE A 385 -9.45 11.51 -13.55
C PHE A 385 -8.63 11.50 -12.25
N VAL A 386 -7.40 10.97 -12.27
CA VAL A 386 -6.56 10.90 -11.06
C VAL A 386 -5.82 12.20 -10.73
N THR A 387 -5.83 13.18 -11.64
CA THR A 387 -5.17 14.48 -11.45
C THR A 387 -6.16 15.64 -11.26
N THR A 388 -7.43 15.46 -11.63
CA THR A 388 -8.48 16.47 -11.41
C THR A 388 -9.08 16.34 -10.00
N PRO A 389 -9.08 17.40 -9.17
CA PRO A 389 -9.65 17.36 -7.84
C PRO A 389 -11.06 16.75 -7.81
N ALA A 390 -11.24 15.71 -7.00
CA ALA A 390 -12.55 15.12 -6.75
C ALA A 390 -13.55 16.15 -6.19
N PRO A 391 -14.87 16.01 -6.45
CA PRO A 391 -15.87 16.93 -5.90
C PRO A 391 -15.85 17.03 -4.36
N ALA A 392 -15.58 15.91 -3.69
CA ALA A 392 -15.38 15.87 -2.24
C ALA A 392 -13.88 15.78 -1.93
N GLN A 393 -13.37 16.78 -1.22
CA GLN A 393 -11.94 16.91 -0.88
C GLN A 393 -11.67 16.64 0.60
N PRO A 394 -10.45 16.18 0.96
CA PRO A 394 -10.01 16.18 2.35
C PRO A 394 -10.03 17.60 2.92
N ASN A 395 -10.39 17.73 4.19
CA ASN A 395 -10.14 18.97 4.93
C ASN A 395 -8.69 18.96 5.44
N ARG A 396 -7.74 19.14 4.53
CA ARG A 396 -6.30 19.10 4.80
C ARG A 396 -5.58 20.15 3.97
N ASP A 397 -4.85 21.03 4.65
CA ASP A 397 -4.10 22.11 3.99
C ASP A 397 -2.99 21.55 3.09
N GLY A 398 -2.80 22.22 1.95
CA GLY A 398 -1.73 21.99 0.99
C GLY A 398 -1.82 20.71 0.15
N VAL A 399 -2.82 19.84 0.37
CA VAL A 399 -3.03 18.63 -0.44
C VAL A 399 -4.50 18.33 -0.74
N GLY A 400 -4.78 18.07 -2.02
CA GLY A 400 -6.07 17.57 -2.51
C GLY A 400 -6.08 16.05 -2.69
N TYR A 401 -7.17 15.54 -3.28
CA TYR A 401 -7.34 14.12 -3.60
C TYR A 401 -8.10 13.89 -4.90
N ALA A 402 -7.71 12.87 -5.66
CA ALA A 402 -8.38 12.44 -6.88
C ALA A 402 -8.02 10.99 -7.22
N GLY A 403 -9.00 10.13 -7.50
CA GLY A 403 -8.77 8.81 -8.12
C GLY A 403 -7.74 7.91 -7.43
N SER A 404 -7.66 7.94 -6.09
CA SER A 404 -6.66 7.26 -5.25
C SER A 404 -5.25 7.84 -5.23
N PHE A 405 -5.12 9.11 -5.62
CA PHE A 405 -3.90 9.92 -5.54
C PHE A 405 -4.14 11.18 -4.70
N TRP A 406 -3.09 11.62 -4.03
CA TRP A 406 -3.02 12.92 -3.38
C TRP A 406 -2.56 13.96 -4.40
N LEU A 407 -3.17 15.13 -4.41
CA LEU A 407 -2.75 16.26 -5.23
C LEU A 407 -1.87 17.15 -4.38
N MET A 408 -0.67 17.48 -4.84
CA MET A 408 0.29 18.35 -4.15
C MET A 408 0.26 19.77 -4.74
N ASN A 409 -0.86 20.14 -5.35
CA ASN A 409 -1.06 21.36 -6.13
C ASN A 409 -0.99 22.67 -5.31
N ASP A 410 -1.07 22.55 -3.99
CA ASP A 410 -0.98 23.66 -3.03
C ASP A 410 0.12 23.39 -1.97
N THR A 411 1.09 22.52 -2.29
CA THR A 411 2.24 22.25 -1.43
C THR A 411 3.36 23.25 -1.73
N ASP A 412 3.81 23.98 -0.71
CA ASP A 412 4.87 24.99 -0.85
C ASP A 412 6.15 24.43 -1.51
N GLY A 413 6.64 25.14 -2.53
CA GLY A 413 7.86 24.78 -3.26
C GLY A 413 7.73 23.58 -4.20
N VAL A 414 6.54 22.98 -4.31
CA VAL A 414 6.25 21.86 -5.22
C VAL A 414 5.44 22.37 -6.42
N PRO A 415 5.77 21.95 -7.67
CA PRO A 415 4.98 22.35 -8.83
C PRO A 415 3.51 21.95 -8.71
N ALA A 416 2.62 22.85 -9.14
CA ALA A 416 1.17 22.74 -8.92
C ALA A 416 0.51 21.55 -9.63
N ASP A 417 1.19 20.93 -10.59
CA ASP A 417 0.74 19.74 -11.29
C ASP A 417 1.24 18.43 -10.65
N ALA A 418 1.95 18.52 -9.52
CA ALA A 418 2.43 17.34 -8.83
C ALA A 418 1.29 16.57 -8.13
N PHE A 419 1.34 15.26 -8.24
CA PHE A 419 0.42 14.34 -7.56
C PHE A 419 1.17 13.10 -7.08
N ALA A 420 0.59 12.35 -6.15
CA ALA A 420 1.33 11.35 -5.42
C ALA A 420 0.51 10.20 -4.82
N GLY A 421 1.13 9.03 -4.71
CA GLY A 421 0.72 7.98 -3.79
C GLY A 421 1.41 8.18 -2.44
N PHE A 422 0.63 8.28 -1.35
CA PHE A 422 1.16 8.34 0.02
C PHE A 422 0.79 7.08 0.81
N GLY A 423 1.79 6.51 1.48
CA GLY A 423 1.68 5.35 2.35
C GLY A 423 2.21 5.64 3.74
N ASN A 424 1.58 5.01 4.75
CA ASN A 424 2.05 5.07 6.12
C ASN A 424 3.50 4.55 6.25
N ARG A 425 4.19 4.93 7.33
CA ARG A 425 5.62 4.66 7.53
C ARG A 425 6.55 5.27 6.46
N GLY A 426 6.01 6.23 5.70
CA GLY A 426 6.74 7.07 4.76
C GLY A 426 7.03 6.41 3.43
N GLN A 427 6.00 5.83 2.81
CA GLN A 427 6.07 5.39 1.41
C GLN A 427 5.52 6.50 0.53
N TYR A 428 6.30 6.97 -0.43
CA TYR A 428 5.92 8.08 -1.30
C TYR A 428 6.32 7.77 -2.73
N MET A 429 5.37 8.01 -3.64
CA MET A 429 5.59 8.06 -5.09
C MET A 429 5.01 9.38 -5.55
N VAL A 430 5.86 10.32 -5.98
CA VAL A 430 5.46 11.65 -6.42
C VAL A 430 5.78 11.77 -7.90
N VAL A 431 4.81 12.26 -8.67
CA VAL A 431 4.92 12.52 -10.09
C VAL A 431 4.83 14.02 -10.31
N VAL A 432 5.76 14.58 -11.07
CA VAL A 432 5.83 16.03 -11.37
C VAL A 432 5.87 16.20 -12.89
N PRO A 433 4.71 16.30 -13.56
CA PRO A 433 4.62 16.31 -15.02
C PRO A 433 5.41 17.44 -15.68
N SER A 434 5.32 18.66 -15.14
CA SER A 434 5.99 19.87 -15.62
C SER A 434 7.52 19.83 -15.54
N ARG A 435 8.07 18.77 -14.94
CA ARG A 435 9.51 18.48 -14.88
C ARG A 435 9.86 17.10 -15.41
N GLU A 436 8.89 16.33 -15.89
CA GLU A 436 9.09 14.94 -16.33
C GLU A 436 9.79 14.09 -15.26
N LEU A 437 9.48 14.33 -13.97
CA LEU A 437 10.10 13.67 -12.82
C LEU A 437 9.17 12.66 -12.14
N VAL A 438 9.76 11.55 -11.70
CA VAL A 438 9.17 10.65 -10.70
C VAL A 438 10.10 10.57 -9.50
N ILE A 439 9.60 10.83 -8.30
CA ILE A 439 10.38 10.79 -7.07
C ILE A 439 9.75 9.74 -6.15
N VAL A 440 10.52 8.71 -5.84
CA VAL A 440 10.14 7.66 -4.90
C VAL A 440 10.98 7.78 -3.63
N ARG A 441 10.32 7.75 -2.48
CA ARG A 441 10.95 7.55 -1.18
C ARG A 441 10.27 6.40 -0.45
N ARG A 442 11.05 5.43 0.00
CA ARG A 442 10.61 4.31 0.84
C ARG A 442 11.21 4.46 2.23
N GLY A 443 10.49 3.99 3.25
CA GLY A 443 10.99 4.06 4.62
C GLY A 443 10.30 3.14 5.62
N PHE A 444 10.84 3.15 6.82
CA PHE A 444 10.35 2.41 7.99
C PHE A 444 10.04 3.37 9.13
N ASP A 445 9.50 4.56 8.81
CA ASP A 445 9.24 5.63 9.79
C ASP A 445 8.40 5.09 10.95
N VAL A 446 8.73 5.59 12.15
CA VAL A 446 8.18 5.07 13.39
C VAL A 446 6.78 5.63 13.61
N ALA A 447 5.79 4.74 13.75
CA ALA A 447 4.42 5.16 14.02
C ALA A 447 4.34 5.90 15.37
N GLY A 448 3.67 7.05 15.35
CA GLY A 448 3.54 7.94 16.51
C GLY A 448 4.67 8.96 16.67
N GLU A 449 5.70 8.91 15.82
CA GLU A 449 6.81 9.86 15.82
C GLU A 449 6.72 10.82 14.62
N ALA A 450 7.74 11.66 14.41
CA ALA A 450 7.77 12.59 13.30
C ALA A 450 7.73 11.84 11.95
N ARG A 451 7.06 12.45 10.97
CA ARG A 451 6.92 11.88 9.62
C ARG A 451 7.93 12.52 8.69
N PHE A 452 8.33 11.77 7.67
CA PHE A 452 9.14 12.32 6.60
C PHE A 452 8.40 13.46 5.88
N GLU A 453 9.05 14.61 5.79
CA GLU A 453 8.56 15.87 5.22
C GLU A 453 8.66 15.82 3.69
N ILE A 454 7.80 15.01 3.06
CA ILE A 454 7.85 14.75 1.62
C ILE A 454 7.75 16.01 0.77
N GLY A 455 6.97 17.02 1.18
CA GLY A 455 6.88 18.30 0.46
C GLY A 455 8.23 19.02 0.39
N ASN A 456 8.92 19.15 1.52
CA ASN A 456 10.24 19.77 1.61
C ASN A 456 11.29 18.98 0.82
N PHE A 457 11.22 17.65 0.84
CA PHE A 457 12.12 16.81 0.04
C PHE A 457 11.89 17.02 -1.47
N VAL A 458 10.63 16.96 -1.92
CA VAL A 458 10.28 17.19 -3.33
C VAL A 458 10.68 18.59 -3.79
N ALA A 459 10.39 19.63 -3.00
CA ALA A 459 10.79 21.00 -3.31
C ALA A 459 12.30 21.15 -3.49
N ASN A 460 13.10 20.49 -2.65
CA ASN A 460 14.56 20.52 -2.78
C ASN A 460 15.07 19.70 -3.96
N VAL A 461 14.46 18.55 -4.27
CA VAL A 461 14.80 17.76 -5.48
C VAL A 461 14.48 18.57 -6.74
N VAL A 462 13.29 19.19 -6.82
CA VAL A 462 12.90 20.06 -7.94
C VAL A 462 13.81 21.27 -8.04
N GLY A 463 14.13 21.93 -6.92
CA GLY A 463 15.04 23.08 -6.92
C GLY A 463 16.47 22.72 -7.38
N ALA A 464 16.99 21.58 -6.92
CA ALA A 464 18.30 21.08 -7.35
C ALA A 464 18.29 20.70 -8.84
N PHE A 465 17.21 20.09 -9.30
CA PHE A 465 17.01 19.74 -10.71
C PHE A 465 16.95 21.00 -11.60
N ASP A 466 16.14 21.99 -11.23
CA ASP A 466 16.01 23.24 -11.97
C ASP A 466 17.35 23.99 -12.04
N ALA A 467 18.12 24.01 -10.96
CA ALA A 467 19.46 24.58 -10.96
C ALA A 467 20.43 23.83 -11.89
N ALA A 468 20.36 22.49 -11.91
CA ALA A 468 21.19 21.66 -12.78
C ALA A 468 20.88 21.91 -14.26
N GLU A 469 19.60 21.99 -14.61
CA GLU A 469 19.15 22.22 -15.98
C GLU A 469 19.53 23.62 -16.47
N GLN A 470 19.40 24.66 -15.62
CA GLN A 470 19.86 26.00 -15.96
C GLN A 470 21.37 26.07 -16.21
N ALA A 471 22.17 25.38 -15.39
CA ALA A 471 23.62 25.30 -15.58
C ALA A 471 23.99 24.58 -16.89
N ARG A 472 23.29 23.49 -17.23
CA ARG A 472 23.49 22.76 -18.49
C ARG A 472 23.21 23.65 -19.70
N LEU A 473 22.06 24.33 -19.71
CA LEU A 473 21.67 25.24 -20.78
C LEU A 473 22.66 26.41 -20.93
N ALA A 474 23.16 26.95 -19.82
CA ALA A 474 24.18 28.01 -19.84
C ALA A 474 25.52 27.52 -20.43
N ALA A 475 25.93 26.29 -20.11
CA ALA A 475 27.15 25.69 -20.66
C ALA A 475 27.03 25.46 -22.18
N GLU A 476 25.90 24.90 -22.63
CA GLU A 476 25.63 24.68 -24.07
C GLU A 476 25.59 25.99 -24.85
N ALA A 477 25.00 27.04 -24.29
CA ALA A 477 24.99 28.36 -24.90
C ALA A 477 26.39 28.97 -24.99
N ALA A 478 27.25 28.75 -23.99
CA ALA A 478 28.63 29.22 -23.99
C ALA A 478 29.48 28.47 -25.03
N GLU A 479 29.32 27.14 -25.15
CA GLU A 479 29.99 26.33 -26.17
C GLU A 479 29.58 26.74 -27.58
N ALA A 480 28.28 26.89 -27.83
CA ALA A 480 27.77 27.36 -29.12
C ALA A 480 28.26 28.77 -29.49
N ALA A 481 28.43 29.66 -28.50
CA ALA A 481 28.99 30.99 -28.72
C ALA A 481 30.47 30.94 -29.10
N LEU A 482 31.26 30.08 -28.46
CA LEU A 482 32.68 29.85 -28.79
C LEU A 482 32.83 29.27 -30.20
N GLU A 483 32.04 28.26 -30.55
CA GLU A 483 32.05 27.67 -31.91
C GLU A 483 31.68 28.71 -32.99
N ALA A 484 30.76 29.63 -32.70
CA ALA A 484 30.38 30.69 -33.61
C ALA A 484 31.45 31.80 -33.76
N GLU A 485 32.25 32.04 -32.71
CA GLU A 485 33.41 32.94 -32.77
C GLU A 485 34.56 32.31 -33.57
N GLU A 486 34.81 31.00 -33.43
CA GLU A 486 35.84 30.29 -34.20
C GLU A 486 35.50 30.11 -35.69
N ALA A 487 34.22 30.19 -36.06
CA ALA A 487 33.75 30.07 -37.43
C ALA A 487 33.79 31.40 -38.24
N ASN A 488 34.04 32.54 -37.58
CA ASN A 488 34.16 33.88 -38.19
C ASN A 488 35.63 34.33 -38.29
#